data_AF-A0A7W7D246-F1
#
_entry.id   AF-A0A7W7D246-F1
#
_cell.length_a   1.000
_cell.length_b   1.000
_cell.length_c   1.000
_cell.angle_alpha   90.00
_cell.angle_beta   90.00
_cell.angle_gamma   90.00
#
_symmetry.space_group_name_H-M   'P 1'
#
loop_
_entity.id
_entity.type
_entity.pdbx_description
1 polymer ?
#
loop_
_entity_poly.entity_id
_entity_poly.type
_entity_poly.pdbx_seq_one_letter_code
_entity_poly.pdbx_strand_id
1 'polypeptide(L)'
;MRVFRDGFGVPHLRADSVNELAFLQGRVTAADRGAQIDVERRRSEGLLAEMVGPPGLGWDRFARRARIDDTARRAFAKLDSGTKAWLRAYADGVRAAGVTWHPWSSLGVFLARHIMFASFPGKLWNSHVERTLGPHAVPWFLADADEAQGSGSNAWLTAGEIAGDPHRLIELPGVYQQVRLACPEFDVAGLTFAGVPGVQHFGHTGGVAWAVTNAMADYQDLFIEELRRTPTGVEARGPDGWERVAVHTETIPVRGGGSELVEVVETARGPMIDDTVSLRTPTRADFDLGFSALLPLLHASTVDDVAAALERWAEPVNSILTADTTGRALQLTVGKVPVRDARNGRVPVPAWDQTYAWRPGYVPMTRVELTGVTVNANDRRPDTEPYGNAFASKARAHRIKELIDEGVPSARIHMDTPMPAGSVEAGRRAAWRFEVARRLHEHPALKPLMQPHGFDPLFDGWTDPRVKIGGALDAVLAGLGLTAEELVDPAPIESGPWGSRHLLDPVRLPGLIAELPRTELGGERDSVLCLNSIPGVTDRCSRGPVARYVWDVADRQRSRWVVPFGASGDPASPHFADQLPLWARGELIPLVTDWSALIEEPLV
;
A
#
# COMPACT_ATOMS: atom_id res chain seq x y z
N MET A 1 -4.71 21.97 24.35
CA MET A 1 -4.88 20.58 23.85
C MET A 1 -6.12 19.93 24.46
N ARG A 2 -6.98 19.29 23.67
CA ARG A 2 -8.20 18.57 24.10
C ARG A 2 -8.44 17.37 23.18
N VAL A 3 -8.80 16.22 23.75
CA VAL A 3 -9.14 14.99 23.03
C VAL A 3 -10.62 14.76 23.15
N PHE A 4 -11.27 14.45 22.03
CA PHE A 4 -12.64 14.02 21.99
C PHE A 4 -12.75 12.71 21.21
N ARG A 5 -13.78 11.91 21.49
CA ARG A 5 -14.11 10.71 20.71
C ARG A 5 -15.57 10.67 20.31
N ASP A 6 -15.83 10.06 19.16
CA ASP A 6 -17.17 9.69 18.74
C ASP A 6 -17.60 8.33 19.31
N GLY A 7 -18.80 7.87 18.95
CA GLY A 7 -19.35 6.59 19.41
C GLY A 7 -18.59 5.34 18.94
N PHE A 8 -17.65 5.46 18.00
CA PHE A 8 -16.79 4.39 17.50
C PHE A 8 -15.33 4.54 17.98
N GLY A 9 -15.11 5.41 18.97
CA GLY A 9 -13.78 5.65 19.53
C GLY A 9 -12.85 6.40 18.59
N VAL A 10 -13.34 7.00 17.49
CA VAL A 10 -12.51 7.75 16.55
C VAL A 10 -12.03 9.04 17.23
N PRO A 11 -10.73 9.34 17.23
CA PRO A 11 -10.21 10.55 17.87
C PRO A 11 -10.45 11.83 17.07
N HIS A 12 -10.97 12.84 17.76
CA HIS A 12 -11.12 14.22 17.31
C HIS A 12 -10.27 15.13 18.20
N LEU A 13 -9.21 15.69 17.64
CA LEU A 13 -8.16 16.36 18.38
C LEU A 13 -8.22 17.86 18.15
N ARG A 14 -8.07 18.64 19.23
CA ARG A 14 -8.00 20.10 19.16
C ARG A 14 -6.82 20.66 19.95
N ALA A 15 -6.08 21.58 19.37
CA ALA A 15 -5.02 22.32 20.05
C ALA A 15 -4.89 23.75 19.54
N ASP A 16 -4.11 24.58 20.24
CA ASP A 16 -3.98 26.01 19.94
C ASP A 16 -2.86 26.30 18.92
N SER A 17 -2.04 25.29 18.61
CA SER A 17 -1.03 25.36 17.55
C SER A 17 -0.87 24.03 16.81
N VAL A 18 -0.29 24.10 15.62
CA VAL A 18 0.04 22.93 14.78
C VAL A 18 0.93 21.91 15.50
N ASN A 19 1.93 22.36 16.26
CA ASN A 19 2.85 21.47 16.96
C ASN A 19 2.20 20.80 18.18
N GLU A 20 1.39 21.53 18.95
CA GLU A 20 0.60 20.90 20.02
C GLU A 20 -0.39 19.87 19.46
N LEU A 21 -1.00 20.15 18.31
CA LEU A 21 -1.89 19.22 17.65
C LEU A 21 -1.16 17.95 17.17
N ALA A 22 0.04 18.10 16.63
CA ALA A 22 0.89 16.98 16.23
C ALA A 22 1.31 16.13 17.43
N PHE A 23 1.72 16.76 18.53
CA PHE A 23 1.98 16.08 19.81
C PHE A 23 0.76 15.29 20.26
N LEU A 24 -0.42 15.91 20.23
CA LEU A 24 -1.64 15.25 20.64
C LEU A 24 -1.99 14.05 19.74
N GLN A 25 -1.79 14.18 18.42
CA GLN A 25 -1.96 13.09 17.47
C GLN A 25 -1.03 11.93 17.79
N GLY A 26 0.26 12.20 18.03
CA GLY A 26 1.23 11.16 18.39
C GLY A 26 0.85 10.42 19.66
N ARG A 27 0.44 11.15 20.71
CA ARG A 27 0.01 10.57 21.98
C ARG A 27 -1.21 9.67 21.83
N VAL A 28 -2.23 10.11 21.08
CA VAL A 28 -3.45 9.33 20.85
C VAL A 28 -3.22 8.14 19.93
N THR A 29 -2.42 8.28 18.88
CA THR A 29 -2.02 7.13 18.04
C THR A 29 -1.29 6.08 18.89
N ALA A 30 -0.41 6.48 19.80
CA ALA A 30 0.28 5.53 20.68
C ALA A 30 -0.66 4.89 21.72
N ALA A 31 -1.63 5.62 22.25
CA ALA A 31 -2.65 5.05 23.14
C ALA A 31 -3.53 4.04 22.41
N ASP A 32 -3.99 4.35 21.20
CA ASP A 32 -4.92 3.51 20.45
C ASP A 32 -4.23 2.35 19.74
N ARG A 33 -3.02 2.58 19.22
CA ARG A 33 -2.30 1.70 18.28
C ARG A 33 -0.86 1.42 18.71
N GLY A 34 -0.53 1.57 20.00
CA GLY A 34 0.85 1.47 20.52
C GLY A 34 1.61 0.21 20.11
N ALA A 35 0.97 -0.97 20.25
CA ALA A 35 1.57 -2.24 19.83
C ALA A 35 1.82 -2.29 18.30
N GLN A 36 0.87 -1.78 17.51
CA GLN A 36 1.00 -1.71 16.06
C GLN A 36 2.18 -0.82 15.66
N ILE A 37 2.25 0.41 16.17
CA ILE A 37 3.31 1.34 15.78
C ILE A 37 4.69 0.90 16.28
N ASP A 38 4.82 0.20 17.42
CA ASP A 38 6.11 -0.36 17.83
C ASP A 38 6.60 -1.44 16.86
N VAL A 39 5.71 -2.34 16.42
CA VAL A 39 6.03 -3.33 15.37
C VAL A 39 6.45 -2.64 14.07
N GLU A 40 5.71 -1.61 13.63
CA GLU A 40 6.05 -0.88 12.40
C GLU A 40 7.40 -0.15 12.50
N ARG A 41 7.70 0.45 13.65
CA ARG A 41 9.01 1.02 13.92
C ARG A 41 10.10 -0.04 13.86
N ARG A 42 9.89 -1.19 14.52
CA ARG A 42 10.83 -2.33 14.50
C ARG A 42 11.02 -2.92 13.10
N ARG A 43 9.97 -2.95 12.27
CA ARG A 43 10.08 -3.29 10.84
C ARG A 43 11.02 -2.34 10.12
N SER A 44 10.85 -1.03 10.31
CA SER A 44 11.72 -0.05 9.67
C SER A 44 13.17 -0.14 10.15
N GLU A 45 13.36 -0.39 11.44
CA GLU A 45 14.68 -0.45 12.06
C GLU A 45 15.37 -1.80 11.86
N GLY A 46 14.69 -2.83 11.34
CA GLY A 46 15.23 -4.19 11.25
C GLY A 46 15.49 -4.78 12.65
N LEU A 47 14.44 -4.81 13.47
CA LEU A 47 14.41 -5.33 14.85
C LEU A 47 13.18 -6.22 15.13
N LEU A 48 12.55 -6.78 14.11
CA LEU A 48 11.46 -7.73 14.29
C LEU A 48 11.91 -9.04 14.92
N ALA A 49 13.09 -9.56 14.56
CA ALA A 49 13.62 -10.81 15.09
C ALA A 49 13.88 -10.75 16.60
N GLU A 50 14.17 -9.55 17.13
CA GLU A 50 14.24 -9.29 18.57
C GLU A 50 12.90 -9.51 19.26
N MET A 51 11.80 -9.22 18.56
CA MET A 51 10.44 -9.36 19.08
C MET A 51 9.89 -10.77 18.87
N VAL A 52 10.08 -11.37 17.69
CA VAL A 52 9.37 -12.61 17.29
C VAL A 52 10.28 -13.83 17.18
N GLY A 53 11.60 -13.64 17.22
CA GLY A 53 12.60 -14.70 17.04
C GLY A 53 12.95 -14.94 15.57
N PRO A 54 13.46 -16.14 15.21
CA PRO A 54 13.90 -16.46 13.85
C PRO A 54 12.93 -16.11 12.71
N PRO A 55 11.59 -16.20 12.86
CA PRO A 55 10.67 -15.78 11.80
C PRO A 55 10.79 -14.31 11.37
N GLY A 56 11.37 -13.43 12.20
CA GLY A 56 11.59 -12.02 11.86
C GLY A 56 12.88 -11.74 11.08
N LEU A 57 13.81 -12.71 11.01
CA LEU A 57 15.17 -12.48 10.49
C LEU A 57 15.20 -12.10 9.01
N GLY A 58 14.36 -12.73 8.18
CA GLY A 58 14.32 -12.44 6.74
C GLY A 58 14.02 -10.97 6.47
N TRP A 59 13.01 -10.42 7.14
CA TRP A 59 12.69 -9.00 7.03
C TRP A 59 13.78 -8.10 7.60
N ASP A 60 14.33 -8.43 8.78
CA ASP A 60 15.37 -7.59 9.38
C ASP A 60 16.63 -7.51 8.53
N ARG A 61 17.08 -8.64 7.96
CA ARG A 61 18.20 -8.68 7.02
C ARG A 61 17.96 -7.75 5.84
N PHE A 62 16.77 -7.86 5.24
CA PHE A 62 16.39 -6.99 4.14
C PHE A 62 16.30 -5.53 4.55
N ALA A 63 15.70 -5.19 5.70
CA ALA A 63 15.59 -3.81 6.17
C ALA A 63 16.97 -3.16 6.40
N ARG A 64 17.95 -3.92 6.93
CA ARG A 64 19.34 -3.48 7.08
C ARG A 64 20.02 -3.29 5.72
N ARG A 65 19.92 -4.32 4.86
CA ARG A 65 20.50 -4.34 3.51
C ARG A 65 19.95 -3.21 2.64
N ALA A 66 18.63 -3.03 2.58
CA ALA A 66 17.92 -1.97 1.87
C ALA A 66 18.04 -0.58 2.52
N ARG A 67 18.73 -0.46 3.66
CA ARG A 67 19.02 0.82 4.35
C ARG A 67 17.77 1.62 4.73
N ILE A 68 16.70 0.96 5.18
CA ILE A 68 15.40 1.62 5.45
C ILE A 68 15.55 2.73 6.51
N ASP A 69 16.03 2.40 7.71
CA ASP A 69 16.22 3.38 8.79
C ASP A 69 17.25 4.48 8.43
N ASP A 70 18.37 4.13 7.79
CA ASP A 70 19.37 5.11 7.34
C ASP A 70 18.76 6.10 6.32
N THR A 71 17.90 5.62 5.42
CA THR A 71 17.18 6.49 4.47
C THR A 71 16.25 7.44 5.21
N ALA A 72 15.47 6.94 6.17
CA ALA A 72 14.58 7.76 6.99
C ALA A 72 15.35 8.84 7.76
N ARG A 73 16.49 8.50 8.37
CA ARG A 73 17.36 9.44 9.10
C ARG A 73 17.91 10.54 8.20
N ARG A 74 18.41 10.18 7.03
CA ARG A 74 18.99 11.13 6.07
C ARG A 74 17.92 12.03 5.46
N ALA A 75 16.76 11.48 5.13
CA ALA A 75 15.63 12.26 4.65
C ALA A 75 15.13 13.24 5.71
N PHE A 76 14.96 12.78 6.95
CA PHE A 76 14.61 13.65 8.07
C PHE A 76 15.64 14.79 8.23
N ALA A 77 16.93 14.50 8.12
CA ALA A 77 17.99 15.50 8.22
C ALA A 77 17.93 16.56 7.09
N LYS A 78 17.37 16.24 5.92
CA LYS A 78 17.20 17.17 4.79
C LYS A 78 15.93 18.03 4.85
N LEU A 79 14.93 17.65 5.65
CA LEU A 79 13.67 18.40 5.77
C LEU A 79 13.90 19.85 6.26
N ASP A 80 12.98 20.74 5.94
CA ASP A 80 12.96 22.10 6.47
C ASP A 80 12.70 22.13 7.99
N SER A 81 13.00 23.26 8.63
CA SER A 81 12.86 23.40 10.08
C SER A 81 11.43 23.26 10.59
N GLY A 82 10.44 23.70 9.81
CA GLY A 82 9.02 23.63 10.17
C GLY A 82 8.54 22.17 10.18
N THR A 83 8.80 21.44 9.09
CA THR A 83 8.45 20.02 8.98
C THR A 83 9.18 19.18 10.04
N LYS A 84 10.46 19.47 10.34
CA LYS A 84 11.21 18.82 11.43
C LYS A 84 10.60 19.09 12.81
N ALA A 85 10.17 20.31 13.08
CA ALA A 85 9.55 20.67 14.37
C ALA A 85 8.22 19.94 14.54
N TRP A 86 7.40 19.89 13.48
CA TRP A 86 6.13 19.18 13.45
C TRP A 86 6.28 17.67 13.69
N LEU A 87 7.23 17.02 13.00
CA LEU A 87 7.53 15.59 13.19
C LEU A 87 8.09 15.28 14.59
N ARG A 88 8.93 16.16 15.14
CA ARG A 88 9.41 16.03 16.51
C ARG A 88 8.26 16.11 17.50
N ALA A 89 7.35 17.07 17.34
CA ALA A 89 6.20 17.19 18.23
C ALA A 89 5.35 15.90 18.22
N TYR A 90 5.07 15.33 17.04
CA TYR A 90 4.42 14.01 16.95
C TYR A 90 5.20 12.91 17.68
N ALA A 91 6.50 12.82 17.44
CA ALA A 91 7.38 11.84 18.09
C ALA A 91 7.38 11.98 19.63
N ASP A 92 7.39 13.22 20.12
CA ASP A 92 7.34 13.54 21.54
C ASP A 92 6.01 13.08 22.15
N GLY A 93 4.90 13.24 21.42
CA GLY A 93 3.59 12.72 21.79
C GLY A 93 3.55 11.20 21.92
N VAL A 94 4.11 10.48 20.94
CA VAL A 94 4.22 9.02 20.98
C VAL A 94 5.03 8.57 22.21
N ARG A 95 6.16 9.23 22.48
CA ARG A 95 7.00 8.93 23.65
C ARG A 95 6.31 9.25 24.98
N ALA A 96 5.52 10.32 25.03
CA ALA A 96 4.75 10.68 26.22
C ALA A 96 3.72 9.60 26.60
N ALA A 97 3.24 8.81 25.62
CA ALA A 97 2.38 7.64 25.85
C ALA A 97 3.16 6.34 26.14
N GLY A 98 4.48 6.39 26.29
CA GLY A 98 5.31 5.25 26.68
C GLY A 98 5.82 4.37 25.53
N VAL A 99 5.60 4.76 24.27
CA VAL A 99 6.12 4.01 23.10
C VAL A 99 7.44 4.62 22.63
N THR A 100 8.45 3.78 22.38
CA THR A 100 9.74 4.24 21.85
C THR A 100 9.55 4.83 20.45
N TRP A 101 10.01 6.07 20.23
CA TRP A 101 9.87 6.74 18.94
C TRP A 101 10.97 7.78 18.70
N HIS A 102 11.68 7.67 17.59
CA HIS A 102 12.68 8.64 17.15
C HIS A 102 12.05 9.75 16.30
N PRO A 103 12.70 10.92 16.15
CA PRO A 103 12.19 12.00 15.29
C PRO A 103 11.95 11.60 13.83
N TRP A 104 12.64 10.57 13.34
CA TRP A 104 12.51 10.06 11.97
C TRP A 104 11.67 8.78 11.87
N SER A 105 11.18 8.21 12.97
CA SER A 105 10.49 6.90 12.95
C SER A 105 9.25 6.91 12.05
N SER A 106 8.52 8.02 11.95
CA SER A 106 7.38 8.15 11.02
C SER A 106 7.81 8.03 9.55
N LEU A 107 8.98 8.56 9.18
CA LEU A 107 9.53 8.38 7.83
C LEU A 107 9.90 6.90 7.59
N GLY A 108 10.51 6.26 8.59
CA GLY A 108 10.86 4.84 8.53
C GLY A 108 9.64 3.94 8.33
N VAL A 109 8.60 4.14 9.15
CA VAL A 109 7.31 3.43 9.02
C VAL A 109 6.70 3.64 7.64
N PHE A 110 6.69 4.88 7.15
CA PHE A 110 6.17 5.20 5.82
C PHE A 110 6.92 4.48 4.70
N LEU A 111 8.26 4.48 4.74
CA LEU A 111 9.10 3.78 3.77
C LEU A 111 8.94 2.26 3.83
N ALA A 112 8.94 1.67 5.02
CA ALA A 112 8.74 0.24 5.20
C ALA A 112 7.38 -0.21 4.63
N ARG A 113 6.33 0.59 4.90
CA ARG A 113 4.99 0.38 4.34
C ARG A 113 5.00 0.45 2.81
N HIS A 114 5.63 1.45 2.22
CA HIS A 114 5.73 1.59 0.77
C HIS A 114 6.54 0.48 0.10
N ILE A 115 7.58 -0.03 0.76
CA ILE A 115 8.32 -1.20 0.27
C ILE A 115 7.45 -2.46 0.27
N MET A 116 6.62 -2.66 1.29
CA MET A 116 5.67 -3.80 1.29
C MET A 116 4.60 -3.67 0.18
N PHE A 117 4.40 -2.46 -0.36
CA PHE A 117 3.51 -2.15 -1.50
C PHE A 117 4.30 -1.95 -2.81
N ALA A 118 5.59 -2.30 -2.84
CA ALA A 118 6.43 -2.05 -3.99
C ALA A 118 6.15 -3.00 -5.16
N SER A 119 6.39 -2.51 -6.37
CA SER A 119 6.32 -3.29 -7.61
C SER A 119 7.63 -4.02 -7.94
N PHE A 120 8.77 -3.60 -7.38
CA PHE A 120 10.06 -4.23 -7.71
C PHE A 120 10.12 -5.76 -7.51
N PRO A 121 9.45 -6.40 -6.53
CA PRO A 121 9.45 -7.86 -6.43
C PRO A 121 8.84 -8.55 -7.64
N GLY A 122 7.91 -7.90 -8.35
CA GLY A 122 7.38 -8.40 -9.63
C GLY A 122 8.45 -8.55 -10.70
N LYS A 123 9.51 -7.73 -10.66
CA LYS A 123 10.64 -7.83 -11.60
C LYS A 123 11.50 -9.07 -11.33
N LEU A 124 11.64 -9.48 -10.07
CA LEU A 124 12.29 -10.74 -9.72
C LEU A 124 11.52 -11.93 -10.29
N TRP A 125 10.19 -11.90 -10.16
CA TRP A 125 9.30 -12.88 -10.79
C TRP A 125 9.45 -12.90 -12.32
N ASN A 126 9.39 -11.73 -12.97
CA ASN A 126 9.54 -11.63 -14.42
C ASN A 126 10.88 -12.15 -14.92
N SER A 127 11.96 -11.94 -14.15
CA SER A 127 13.28 -12.51 -14.45
C SER A 127 13.28 -14.03 -14.37
N HIS A 128 12.60 -14.59 -13.36
CA HIS A 128 12.43 -16.04 -13.24
C HIS A 128 11.64 -16.63 -14.41
N VAL A 129 10.56 -15.97 -14.83
CA VAL A 129 9.78 -16.34 -16.01
C VAL A 129 10.64 -16.28 -17.27
N GLU A 130 11.39 -15.19 -17.49
CA GLU A 130 12.25 -15.03 -18.67
C GLU A 130 13.30 -16.13 -18.77
N ARG A 131 13.91 -16.52 -17.64
CA ARG A 131 14.94 -17.59 -17.62
C ARG A 131 14.37 -18.99 -17.81
N THR A 132 13.14 -19.25 -17.36
CA THR A 132 12.56 -20.61 -17.32
C THR A 132 11.66 -20.90 -18.52
N LEU A 133 10.82 -19.96 -18.92
CA LEU A 133 9.86 -20.10 -20.02
C LEU A 133 10.25 -19.28 -21.25
N GLY A 134 11.12 -18.29 -21.09
CA GLY A 134 11.54 -17.38 -22.15
C GLY A 134 10.80 -16.04 -22.12
N PRO A 135 11.31 -15.02 -22.84
CA PRO A 135 10.80 -13.65 -22.78
C PRO A 135 9.36 -13.50 -23.29
N HIS A 136 8.89 -14.41 -24.15
CA HIS A 136 7.52 -14.39 -24.68
C HIS A 136 6.44 -14.71 -23.63
N ALA A 137 6.82 -15.35 -22.51
CA ALA A 137 5.91 -15.71 -21.43
C ALA A 137 5.77 -14.60 -20.37
N VAL A 138 6.70 -13.64 -20.31
CA VAL A 138 6.64 -12.52 -19.36
C VAL A 138 5.31 -11.76 -19.47
N PRO A 139 4.80 -11.40 -20.66
CA PRO A 139 3.52 -10.72 -20.80
C PRO A 139 2.31 -11.46 -20.23
N TRP A 140 2.35 -12.80 -20.10
CA TRP A 140 1.26 -13.57 -19.49
C TRP A 140 1.07 -13.22 -18.04
N PHE A 141 2.14 -12.75 -17.40
CA PHE A 141 2.07 -12.29 -16.03
C PHE A 141 1.92 -10.78 -15.98
N LEU A 142 2.48 -9.97 -16.90
CA LEU A 142 2.35 -8.49 -16.87
C LEU A 142 0.91 -7.97 -16.89
N ALA A 143 0.01 -8.62 -17.62
CA ALA A 143 -1.42 -8.41 -17.44
C ALA A 143 -1.80 -9.13 -16.14
N ASP A 144 -2.07 -8.36 -15.09
CA ASP A 144 -2.28 -8.81 -13.70
C ASP A 144 -1.03 -8.89 -12.78
N ALA A 145 0.19 -8.66 -13.30
CA ALA A 145 1.41 -8.58 -12.50
C ALA A 145 1.96 -7.15 -12.47
N ASP A 146 1.44 -6.40 -11.50
CA ASP A 146 2.31 -5.98 -10.42
C ASP A 146 1.50 -5.75 -9.13
N GLU A 147 1.53 -6.76 -8.27
CA GLU A 147 2.17 -6.81 -6.97
C GLU A 147 2.12 -8.33 -6.62
N ALA A 148 2.46 -8.80 -5.44
CA ALA A 148 1.95 -10.12 -5.00
C ALA A 148 0.42 -10.10 -4.72
N GLN A 149 -0.31 -9.11 -5.26
CA GLN A 149 -1.38 -8.42 -4.52
C GLN A 149 -2.29 -7.50 -5.38
N GLY A 150 -2.37 -7.59 -6.71
CA GLY A 150 -3.21 -6.66 -7.50
C GLY A 150 -4.71 -6.68 -7.15
N SER A 151 -5.19 -5.69 -6.38
CA SER A 151 -6.63 -5.37 -6.24
C SER A 151 -6.87 -3.84 -6.34
N GLY A 152 -5.79 -3.06 -6.47
CA GLY A 152 -5.89 -1.63 -6.74
C GLY A 152 -6.60 -0.84 -5.63
N SER A 153 -7.17 0.30 -5.94
CA SER A 153 -8.12 1.07 -5.13
C SER A 153 -9.20 1.56 -6.09
N ASN A 154 -10.42 1.83 -5.63
CA ASN A 154 -11.28 2.73 -6.41
C ASN A 154 -11.22 4.15 -5.84
N ALA A 155 -11.36 5.12 -6.71
CA ALA A 155 -11.82 6.46 -6.36
C ALA A 155 -12.70 6.98 -7.49
N TRP A 156 -13.75 7.70 -7.15
CA TRP A 156 -14.56 8.39 -8.14
C TRP A 156 -15.03 9.74 -7.62
N LEU A 157 -15.30 10.61 -8.58
CA LEU A 157 -15.78 11.96 -8.37
C LEU A 157 -17.09 12.14 -9.12
N THR A 158 -18.10 12.66 -8.42
CA THR A 158 -19.39 13.07 -8.98
C THR A 158 -19.63 14.57 -8.71
N ALA A 159 -20.81 15.09 -9.06
CA ALA A 159 -21.19 16.46 -8.72
C ALA A 159 -21.36 16.60 -7.19
N GLY A 160 -20.28 16.97 -6.50
CA GLY A 160 -20.28 17.28 -5.07
C GLY A 160 -19.77 16.17 -4.15
N GLU A 161 -19.42 14.98 -4.67
CA GLU A 161 -18.84 13.91 -3.86
C GLU A 161 -17.49 13.44 -4.41
N ILE A 162 -16.61 13.05 -3.49
CA ILE A 162 -15.46 12.17 -3.76
C ILE A 162 -15.63 10.92 -2.92
N ALA A 163 -15.65 9.75 -3.53
CA ALA A 163 -15.71 8.49 -2.83
C ALA A 163 -14.56 7.58 -3.22
N GLY A 164 -14.24 6.61 -2.37
CA GLY A 164 -13.17 5.67 -2.65
C GLY A 164 -12.98 4.62 -1.57
N ASP A 165 -12.24 3.60 -1.95
CA ASP A 165 -11.96 2.42 -1.14
C ASP A 165 -10.58 1.86 -1.48
N PRO A 166 -9.53 2.23 -0.71
CA PRO A 166 -8.21 1.69 -0.97
C PRO A 166 -8.15 0.19 -0.74
N HIS A 167 -7.70 -0.59 -1.73
CA HIS A 167 -7.57 -2.03 -1.56
C HIS A 167 -6.13 -2.47 -1.31
N ARG A 168 -5.93 -3.12 -0.16
CA ARG A 168 -4.62 -3.53 0.35
C ARG A 168 -4.76 -4.86 1.09
N LEU A 169 -3.64 -5.43 1.53
CA LEU A 169 -3.70 -6.46 2.57
C LEU A 169 -4.52 -5.92 3.76
N ILE A 170 -5.51 -6.69 4.17
CA ILE A 170 -6.32 -6.40 5.34
C ILE A 170 -5.51 -6.86 6.55
N GLU A 171 -5.00 -5.90 7.32
CA GLU A 171 -4.21 -6.17 8.51
C GLU A 171 -5.04 -5.97 9.77
N LEU A 172 -4.74 -6.74 10.82
CA LEU A 172 -5.35 -6.59 12.14
C LEU A 172 -4.27 -6.17 13.16
N PRO A 173 -4.31 -4.93 13.69
CA PRO A 173 -5.27 -3.85 13.40
C PRO A 173 -5.11 -3.25 12.00
N GLY A 174 -6.15 -2.57 11.50
CA GLY A 174 -6.16 -1.96 10.16
C GLY A 174 -5.03 -0.94 9.96
N VAL A 175 -4.54 -0.80 8.73
CA VAL A 175 -3.41 0.09 8.39
C VAL A 175 -3.75 1.58 8.60
N TYR A 176 -5.01 1.97 8.42
CA TYR A 176 -5.49 3.32 8.60
C TYR A 176 -6.10 3.55 9.98
N GLN A 177 -5.73 4.67 10.60
CA GLN A 177 -6.42 5.27 11.73
C GLN A 177 -7.29 6.42 11.20
N GLN A 178 -8.58 6.43 11.56
CA GLN A 178 -9.47 7.57 11.36
C GLN A 178 -9.12 8.66 12.38
N VAL A 179 -9.08 9.92 11.96
CA VAL A 179 -8.78 11.03 12.86
C VAL A 179 -9.36 12.35 12.34
N ARG A 180 -9.72 13.26 13.25
CA ARG A 180 -9.89 14.69 12.96
C ARG A 180 -8.86 15.51 13.72
N LEU A 181 -8.22 16.45 13.03
CA LEU A 181 -7.17 17.33 13.54
C LEU A 181 -7.63 18.77 13.37
N ALA A 182 -7.80 19.52 14.46
CA ALA A 182 -8.23 20.91 14.42
C ALA A 182 -7.35 21.85 15.25
N CYS A 183 -6.95 22.97 14.66
CA CYS A 183 -6.30 24.12 15.31
C CYS A 183 -6.78 25.42 14.63
N PRO A 184 -6.34 26.61 15.06
CA PRO A 184 -6.74 27.86 14.41
C PRO A 184 -6.38 27.94 12.90
N GLU A 185 -5.38 27.18 12.45
CA GLU A 185 -4.88 27.21 11.08
C GLU A 185 -5.64 26.26 10.13
N PHE A 186 -6.22 25.15 10.64
CA PHE A 186 -6.96 24.19 9.82
C PHE A 186 -7.86 23.26 10.66
N ASP A 187 -8.85 22.64 10.00
CA ASP A 187 -9.67 21.55 10.53
C ASP A 187 -9.81 20.45 9.46
N VAL A 188 -9.10 19.34 9.62
CA VAL A 188 -9.07 18.24 8.64
C VAL A 188 -9.49 16.94 9.29
N ALA A 189 -10.32 16.16 8.59
CA ALA A 189 -10.61 14.78 8.96
C ALA A 189 -10.23 13.85 7.83
N GLY A 190 -9.79 12.65 8.19
CA GLY A 190 -9.52 11.61 7.21
C GLY A 190 -8.74 10.43 7.79
N LEU A 191 -8.05 9.74 6.90
CA LEU A 191 -7.36 8.49 7.19
C LEU A 191 -5.84 8.71 7.16
N THR A 192 -5.16 8.29 8.22
CA THR A 192 -3.69 8.28 8.29
C THR A 192 -3.15 6.87 8.51
N PHE A 193 -1.97 6.56 7.95
CA PHE A 193 -1.23 5.39 8.40
C PHE A 193 -0.87 5.52 9.88
N ALA A 194 -1.13 4.47 10.66
CA ALA A 194 -0.72 4.43 12.06
C ALA A 194 0.80 4.68 12.18
N GLY A 195 1.18 5.69 12.97
CA GLY A 195 2.58 6.12 13.16
C GLY A 195 3.02 7.28 12.24
N VAL A 196 2.17 7.76 11.32
CA VAL A 196 2.46 8.89 10.44
C VAL A 196 1.56 10.07 10.79
N PRO A 197 2.11 11.29 11.02
CA PRO A 197 1.30 12.45 11.37
C PRO A 197 0.51 13.01 10.17
N GLY A 198 -0.54 13.77 10.47
CA GLY A 198 -1.42 14.39 9.47
C GLY A 198 -2.45 13.41 8.90
N VAL A 199 -2.88 13.69 7.66
CA VAL A 199 -3.88 12.95 6.88
C VAL A 199 -3.42 12.97 5.42
N GLN A 200 -2.68 11.95 4.99
CA GLN A 200 -1.87 12.00 3.76
C GLN A 200 -2.61 11.50 2.51
N HIS A 201 -3.54 10.54 2.67
CA HIS A 201 -4.10 9.83 1.51
C HIS A 201 -5.56 10.20 1.21
N PHE A 202 -6.36 10.39 2.26
CA PHE A 202 -7.80 10.62 2.12
C PHE A 202 -8.21 11.63 3.17
N GLY A 203 -8.56 12.84 2.73
CA GLY A 203 -8.81 13.93 3.67
C GLY A 203 -9.87 14.90 3.16
N HIS A 204 -10.49 15.58 4.12
CA HIS A 204 -11.47 16.62 3.89
C HIS A 204 -11.31 17.74 4.93
N THR A 205 -11.00 18.95 4.47
CA THR A 205 -10.77 20.14 5.32
C THR A 205 -12.03 20.98 5.53
N GLY A 206 -13.13 20.65 4.87
CA GLY A 206 -14.35 21.45 4.76
C GLY A 206 -14.39 22.32 3.49
N GLY A 207 -13.25 22.86 3.04
CA GLY A 207 -13.16 23.59 1.77
C GLY A 207 -12.78 22.72 0.58
N VAL A 208 -11.95 21.70 0.81
CA VAL A 208 -11.48 20.75 -0.22
C VAL A 208 -11.48 19.32 0.33
N ALA A 209 -11.57 18.34 -0.57
CA ALA A 209 -11.36 16.93 -0.27
C ALA A 209 -10.51 16.27 -1.36
N TRP A 210 -9.81 15.20 -1.00
CA TRP A 210 -9.02 14.41 -1.95
C TRP A 210 -9.08 12.90 -1.68
N ALA A 211 -8.84 12.15 -2.75
CA ALA A 211 -8.76 10.70 -2.78
C ALA A 211 -7.54 10.24 -3.58
N VAL A 212 -6.93 9.14 -3.13
CA VAL A 212 -5.73 8.55 -3.74
C VAL A 212 -6.03 7.16 -4.29
N THR A 213 -5.57 6.92 -5.52
CA THR A 213 -5.38 5.59 -6.10
C THR A 213 -3.94 5.41 -6.54
N ASN A 214 -3.44 4.19 -6.63
CA ASN A 214 -2.10 3.93 -7.21
C ASN A 214 -2.10 4.29 -8.71
N ALA A 215 -1.09 5.03 -9.18
CA ALA A 215 -0.93 5.37 -10.60
C ALA A 215 -0.43 4.20 -11.46
N MET A 216 -0.14 3.05 -10.84
CA MET A 216 0.49 1.87 -11.44
C MET A 216 1.86 2.18 -12.06
N ALA A 217 2.52 3.24 -11.57
CA ALA A 217 3.81 3.64 -12.11
C ALA A 217 4.93 2.71 -11.66
N ASP A 218 5.91 2.56 -12.54
CA ASP A 218 7.13 1.83 -12.29
C ASP A 218 8.26 2.81 -11.96
N TYR A 219 8.54 3.01 -10.67
CA TYR A 219 9.49 4.02 -10.18
C TYR A 219 10.73 3.46 -9.47
N GLN A 220 10.84 2.14 -9.29
CA GLN A 220 11.93 1.48 -8.58
C GLN A 220 12.69 0.58 -9.53
N ASP A 221 14.01 0.45 -9.41
CA ASP A 221 14.80 -0.42 -10.30
C ASP A 221 15.64 -1.42 -9.55
N LEU A 222 15.84 -2.56 -10.21
CA LEU A 222 16.73 -3.61 -9.77
C LEU A 222 17.91 -3.69 -10.73
N PHE A 223 19.12 -3.65 -10.20
CA PHE A 223 20.33 -3.82 -10.99
C PHE A 223 21.02 -5.13 -10.59
N ILE A 224 21.41 -5.93 -11.57
CA ILE A 224 22.26 -7.10 -11.37
C ILE A 224 23.69 -6.61 -11.17
N GLU A 225 24.30 -7.02 -10.07
CA GLU A 225 25.58 -6.52 -9.58
C GLU A 225 26.66 -7.60 -9.65
N GLU A 226 27.82 -7.24 -10.20
CA GLU A 226 29.04 -8.06 -10.12
C GLU A 226 29.96 -7.45 -9.06
N LEU A 227 30.20 -8.19 -7.97
CA LEU A 227 31.08 -7.77 -6.87
C LEU A 227 32.40 -8.53 -6.90
N ARG A 228 33.50 -7.87 -6.56
CA ARG A 228 34.79 -8.51 -6.27
C ARG A 228 35.37 -7.99 -4.96
N ARG A 229 35.97 -8.89 -4.18
CA ARG A 229 36.74 -8.53 -2.98
C ARG A 229 38.21 -8.36 -3.36
N THR A 230 38.78 -7.22 -2.99
CA THR A 230 40.21 -6.88 -3.17
C THR A 230 40.87 -6.72 -1.80
N PRO A 231 42.21 -6.70 -1.72
CA PRO A 231 42.91 -6.37 -0.47
C PRO A 231 42.56 -4.98 0.10
N THR A 232 42.00 -4.08 -0.71
CA THR A 232 41.67 -2.71 -0.30
C THR A 232 40.18 -2.45 -0.06
N GLY A 233 39.34 -3.49 -0.18
CA GLY A 233 37.90 -3.40 0.02
C GLY A 233 37.09 -4.14 -1.04
N VAL A 234 35.79 -3.87 -1.08
CA VAL A 234 34.86 -4.44 -2.06
C VAL A 234 34.69 -3.46 -3.22
N GLU A 235 34.62 -3.99 -4.43
CA GLU A 235 34.33 -3.23 -5.65
C GLU A 235 33.14 -3.84 -6.39
N ALA A 236 32.33 -3.00 -7.04
CA ALA A 236 31.26 -3.41 -7.95
C ALA A 236 31.62 -3.02 -9.38
N ARG A 237 31.14 -3.76 -10.37
CA ARG A 237 31.32 -3.41 -11.78
C ARG A 237 30.27 -2.40 -12.22
N GLY A 238 30.69 -1.16 -12.40
CA GLY A 238 29.90 -0.09 -13.02
C GLY A 238 30.14 0.00 -14.54
N PRO A 239 29.44 0.93 -15.21
CA PRO A 239 29.57 1.14 -16.66
C PRO A 239 30.97 1.62 -17.08
N ASP A 240 31.66 2.34 -16.20
CA ASP A 240 33.02 2.85 -16.44
C ASP A 240 34.13 1.94 -15.87
N GLY A 241 33.77 0.75 -15.39
CA GLY A 241 34.70 -0.22 -14.79
C GLY A 241 34.43 -0.50 -13.31
N TRP A 242 35.42 -1.06 -12.62
CA TRP A 242 35.30 -1.43 -11.22
C TRP A 242 35.38 -0.20 -10.31
N GLU A 243 34.39 -0.04 -9.43
CA GLU A 243 34.29 1.07 -8.49
C GLU A 243 34.20 0.57 -7.05
N ARG A 244 34.82 1.29 -6.11
CA ARG A 244 34.72 0.95 -4.69
C ARG A 244 33.30 1.16 -4.17
N VAL A 245 32.84 0.24 -3.33
CA VAL A 245 31.53 0.31 -2.70
C VAL A 245 31.62 0.48 -1.19
N ALA A 246 30.58 1.05 -0.58
CA ALA A 246 30.47 1.08 0.86
C ALA A 246 30.11 -0.31 1.37
N VAL A 247 30.85 -0.80 2.37
CA VAL A 247 30.58 -2.08 3.04
C VAL A 247 30.77 -1.93 4.54
N HIS A 248 29.84 -2.47 5.31
CA HIS A 248 29.97 -2.62 6.76
C HIS A 248 29.10 -3.80 7.23
N THR A 249 29.28 -4.18 8.49
CA THR A 249 28.49 -5.25 9.11
C THR A 249 27.58 -4.65 10.16
N GLU A 250 26.31 -5.06 10.15
CA GLU A 250 25.32 -4.77 11.19
C GLU A 250 25.01 -6.03 11.99
N THR A 251 24.53 -5.85 13.23
CA THR A 251 24.16 -6.96 14.13
C THR A 251 22.66 -6.93 14.37
N ILE A 252 21.97 -8.03 14.10
CA ILE A 252 20.54 -8.21 14.36
C ILE A 252 20.37 -9.07 15.62
N PRO A 253 19.80 -8.54 16.71
CA PRO A 253 19.46 -9.33 17.89
C PRO A 253 18.27 -10.25 17.61
N VAL A 254 18.27 -11.47 18.19
CA VAL A 254 17.21 -12.48 17.96
C VAL A 254 16.64 -13.00 19.28
N ARG A 255 15.30 -13.00 19.39
CA ARG A 255 14.60 -13.58 20.56
C ARG A 255 14.86 -15.07 20.65
N GLY A 256 15.22 -15.54 21.84
CA GLY A 256 15.52 -16.95 22.09
C GLY A 256 17.00 -17.32 21.90
N GLY A 257 17.87 -16.37 21.53
CA GLY A 257 19.33 -16.48 21.62
C GLY A 257 20.08 -15.87 20.43
N GLY A 258 21.37 -15.55 20.67
CA GLY A 258 22.32 -15.12 19.63
C GLY A 258 22.05 -13.77 18.95
N SER A 259 22.87 -13.47 17.96
CA SER A 259 22.68 -12.38 17.01
C SER A 259 23.12 -12.84 15.62
N GLU A 260 22.52 -12.27 14.58
CA GLU A 260 22.95 -12.48 13.19
C GLU A 260 23.80 -11.30 12.73
N LEU A 261 24.94 -11.58 12.10
CA LEU A 261 25.73 -10.56 11.43
C LEU A 261 25.26 -10.45 9.99
N VAL A 262 24.92 -9.23 9.57
CA VAL A 262 24.49 -8.92 8.20
C VAL A 262 25.50 -7.97 7.58
N GLU A 263 26.15 -8.42 6.51
CA GLU A 263 26.92 -7.53 5.66
C GLU A 263 25.98 -6.68 4.82
N VAL A 264 26.21 -5.37 4.86
CA VAL A 264 25.48 -4.36 4.11
C VAL A 264 26.44 -3.78 3.09
N VAL A 265 26.05 -3.85 1.82
CA VAL A 265 26.83 -3.34 0.69
C VAL A 265 25.96 -2.33 -0.07
N GLU A 266 26.52 -1.15 -0.36
CA GLU A 266 25.83 -0.11 -1.12
C GLU A 266 26.67 0.32 -2.32
N THR A 267 26.13 0.08 -3.51
CA THR A 267 26.73 0.44 -4.80
C THR A 267 26.28 1.86 -5.22
N ALA A 268 26.83 2.39 -6.31
CA ALA A 268 26.34 3.65 -6.88
C ALA A 268 24.91 3.55 -7.46
N ARG A 269 24.39 2.32 -7.67
CA ARG A 269 22.99 2.10 -8.06
C ARG A 269 22.08 2.08 -6.84
N GLY A 270 22.54 1.59 -5.70
CA GLY A 270 21.77 1.57 -4.47
C GLY A 270 22.22 0.44 -3.52
N PRO A 271 21.52 0.26 -2.40
CA PRO A 271 21.75 -0.86 -1.50
C PRO A 271 21.53 -2.20 -2.18
N MET A 272 22.43 -3.16 -1.95
CA MET A 272 22.20 -4.57 -2.23
C MET A 272 21.01 -5.06 -1.39
N ILE A 273 20.03 -5.72 -1.99
CA ILE A 273 18.87 -6.29 -1.28
C ILE A 273 18.92 -7.81 -1.20
N ASP A 274 19.73 -8.43 -2.05
CA ASP A 274 20.22 -9.80 -1.95
C ASP A 274 21.72 -9.84 -2.32
N ASP A 275 22.29 -11.02 -2.59
CA ASP A 275 23.72 -11.15 -2.89
C ASP A 275 24.09 -10.76 -4.35
N THR A 276 23.10 -10.55 -5.21
CA THR A 276 23.24 -10.35 -6.66
C THR A 276 22.56 -9.11 -7.21
N VAL A 277 21.64 -8.49 -6.46
CA VAL A 277 20.80 -7.40 -6.92
C VAL A 277 20.81 -6.21 -5.96
N SER A 278 20.97 -5.01 -6.51
CA SER A 278 20.75 -3.74 -5.80
C SER A 278 19.41 -3.10 -6.16
N LEU A 279 18.83 -2.38 -5.19
CA LEU A 279 17.58 -1.63 -5.33
C LEU A 279 17.85 -0.13 -5.43
N ARG A 280 17.37 0.50 -6.50
CA ARG A 280 17.38 1.95 -6.66
C ARG A 280 15.97 2.51 -6.60
N THR A 281 15.72 3.46 -5.70
CA THR A 281 14.45 4.20 -5.60
C THR A 281 14.71 5.71 -5.56
N PRO A 282 13.79 6.56 -6.04
CA PRO A 282 13.90 8.01 -5.89
C PRO A 282 14.15 8.43 -4.43
N THR A 283 13.51 7.77 -3.47
CA THR A 283 13.61 8.04 -2.04
C THR A 283 15.02 7.80 -1.52
N ARG A 284 15.67 6.71 -1.93
CA ARG A 284 17.07 6.44 -1.56
C ARG A 284 18.04 7.36 -2.28
N ALA A 285 17.80 7.61 -3.58
CA ALA A 285 18.68 8.42 -4.42
C ALA A 285 18.70 9.90 -3.97
N ASP A 286 17.52 10.47 -3.66
CA ASP A 286 17.38 11.87 -3.29
C ASP A 286 17.44 12.09 -1.77
N PHE A 287 17.25 11.04 -0.96
CA PHE A 287 16.93 11.12 0.47
C PHE A 287 15.71 12.02 0.72
N ASP A 288 14.62 11.71 0.04
CA ASP A 288 13.37 12.47 0.10
C ASP A 288 12.17 11.51 0.03
N LEU A 289 11.40 11.44 1.12
CA LEU A 289 10.19 10.61 1.23
C LEU A 289 8.91 11.40 0.90
N GLY A 290 9.01 12.68 0.52
CA GLY A 290 7.87 13.54 0.24
C GLY A 290 7.14 14.08 1.48
N PHE A 291 7.75 13.99 2.66
CA PHE A 291 7.16 14.48 3.92
C PHE A 291 6.90 15.99 3.94
N SER A 292 7.62 16.74 3.10
CA SER A 292 7.41 18.18 2.90
C SER A 292 6.05 18.52 2.26
N ALA A 293 5.31 17.53 1.74
CA ALA A 293 3.94 17.67 1.25
C ALA A 293 2.90 17.64 2.37
N LEU A 294 3.17 16.92 3.48
CA LEU A 294 2.12 16.54 4.43
C LEU A 294 1.56 17.73 5.20
N LEU A 295 2.41 18.60 5.74
CA LEU A 295 1.96 19.76 6.51
C LEU A 295 1.22 20.79 5.63
N PRO A 296 1.71 21.17 4.43
CA PRO A 296 0.94 21.99 3.49
C PRO A 296 -0.43 21.39 3.13
N LEU A 297 -0.52 20.06 2.99
CA LEU A 297 -1.77 19.40 2.65
C LEU A 297 -2.85 19.58 3.75
N LEU A 298 -2.46 19.65 5.03
CA LEU A 298 -3.40 19.93 6.13
C LEU A 298 -3.99 21.35 6.06
N HIS A 299 -3.25 22.30 5.47
CA HIS A 299 -3.67 23.68 5.28
C HIS A 299 -4.49 23.90 4.01
N ALA A 300 -4.67 22.86 3.17
CA ALA A 300 -5.31 23.01 1.88
C ALA A 300 -6.77 23.46 2.01
N SER A 301 -7.14 24.47 1.24
CA SER A 301 -8.50 25.02 1.18
C SER A 301 -9.12 24.93 -0.21
N THR A 302 -8.29 24.76 -1.24
CA THR A 302 -8.67 24.67 -2.65
C THR A 302 -8.00 23.48 -3.33
N VAL A 303 -8.50 23.10 -4.52
CA VAL A 303 -7.83 22.07 -5.34
C VAL A 303 -6.39 22.45 -5.74
N ASP A 304 -6.11 23.76 -5.88
CA ASP A 304 -4.78 24.24 -6.24
C ASP A 304 -3.81 24.15 -5.06
N ASP A 305 -4.28 24.33 -3.82
CA ASP A 305 -3.47 24.09 -2.61
C ASP A 305 -3.07 22.61 -2.49
N VAL A 306 -4.01 21.70 -2.78
CA VAL A 306 -3.74 20.26 -2.82
C VAL A 306 -2.69 19.94 -3.88
N ALA A 307 -2.84 20.50 -5.09
CA ALA A 307 -1.87 20.31 -6.15
C ALA A 307 -0.47 20.83 -5.76
N ALA A 308 -0.38 22.05 -5.22
CA ALA A 308 0.88 22.66 -4.80
C ALA A 308 1.55 21.90 -3.64
N ALA A 309 0.77 21.35 -2.71
CA ALA A 309 1.30 20.50 -1.64
C ALA A 309 1.92 19.21 -2.22
N LEU A 310 1.20 18.55 -3.14
CA LEU A 310 1.59 17.26 -3.71
C LEU A 310 2.69 17.35 -4.80
N GLU A 311 3.07 18.54 -5.26
CA GLU A 311 4.31 18.74 -6.03
C GLU A 311 5.56 18.25 -5.26
N ARG A 312 5.47 18.20 -3.93
CA ARG A 312 6.53 17.73 -3.03
C ARG A 312 6.44 16.24 -2.72
N TRP A 313 5.49 15.51 -3.32
CA TRP A 313 5.31 14.08 -3.11
C TRP A 313 6.40 13.29 -3.85
N ALA A 314 6.94 12.25 -3.22
CA ALA A 314 8.01 11.43 -3.80
C ALA A 314 7.52 10.05 -4.24
N GLU A 315 7.05 9.24 -3.29
CA GLU A 315 6.65 7.85 -3.51
C GLU A 315 5.50 7.43 -2.56
N PRO A 316 4.65 6.45 -2.95
CA PRO A 316 4.54 5.86 -4.27
C PRO A 316 3.96 6.86 -5.27
N VAL A 317 4.05 6.56 -6.56
CA VAL A 317 3.40 7.40 -7.58
C VAL A 317 1.89 7.13 -7.55
N ASN A 318 1.12 8.18 -7.34
CA ASN A 318 -0.31 8.11 -7.09
C ASN A 318 -1.11 8.92 -8.11
N SER A 319 -2.34 8.49 -8.36
CA SER A 319 -3.36 9.25 -9.10
C SER A 319 -4.39 9.78 -8.09
N ILE A 320 -4.57 11.10 -8.10
CA ILE A 320 -5.33 11.86 -7.11
C ILE A 320 -6.57 12.44 -7.79
N LEU A 321 -7.72 12.30 -7.14
CA LEU A 321 -8.90 13.10 -7.43
C LEU A 321 -9.08 14.10 -6.29
N THR A 322 -9.23 15.38 -6.61
CA THR A 322 -9.50 16.43 -5.62
C THR A 322 -10.59 17.36 -6.12
N ALA A 323 -11.44 17.83 -5.21
CA ALA A 323 -12.52 18.77 -5.50
C ALA A 323 -12.75 19.71 -4.32
N ASP A 324 -13.17 20.93 -4.62
CA ASP A 324 -13.43 21.96 -3.61
C ASP A 324 -14.86 22.51 -3.67
N THR A 325 -15.22 23.28 -2.65
CA THR A 325 -16.56 23.88 -2.48
C THR A 325 -16.94 24.87 -3.58
N THR A 326 -16.00 25.30 -4.43
CA THR A 326 -16.30 26.17 -5.59
C THR A 326 -16.83 25.38 -6.78
N GLY A 327 -16.79 24.04 -6.72
CA GLY A 327 -17.15 23.13 -7.80
C GLY A 327 -16.00 22.80 -8.74
N ARG A 328 -14.78 23.29 -8.45
CA ARG A 328 -13.57 22.92 -9.21
C ARG A 328 -13.08 21.55 -8.80
N ALA A 329 -12.48 20.85 -9.76
CA ALA A 329 -11.95 19.50 -9.58
C ALA A 329 -10.70 19.28 -10.43
N LEU A 330 -9.71 18.57 -9.86
CA LEU A 330 -8.49 18.19 -10.55
C LEU A 330 -8.25 16.68 -10.48
N GLN A 331 -7.68 16.16 -11.55
CA GLN A 331 -6.96 14.88 -11.56
C GLN A 331 -5.46 15.16 -11.61
N LEU A 332 -4.73 14.61 -10.65
CA LEU A 332 -3.28 14.73 -10.55
C LEU A 332 -2.63 13.36 -10.64
N THR A 333 -1.50 13.27 -11.31
CA THR A 333 -0.53 12.19 -11.07
C THR A 333 0.60 12.81 -10.27
N VAL A 334 1.06 12.18 -9.18
CA VAL A 334 2.04 12.77 -8.25
C VAL A 334 3.06 11.73 -7.84
N GLY A 335 4.32 12.14 -7.69
CA GLY A 335 5.45 11.26 -7.36
C GLY A 335 6.62 11.42 -8.34
N LYS A 336 7.61 10.54 -8.22
CA LYS A 336 8.84 10.58 -9.03
C LYS A 336 9.01 9.29 -9.83
N VAL A 337 9.16 9.42 -11.15
CA VAL A 337 9.48 8.30 -12.07
C VAL A 337 10.80 8.63 -12.77
N PRO A 338 11.84 7.79 -12.64
CA PRO A 338 13.15 8.06 -13.24
C PRO A 338 13.12 7.99 -14.77
N VAL A 339 13.97 8.78 -15.42
CA VAL A 339 14.11 8.78 -16.88
C VAL A 339 15.16 7.76 -17.31
N ARG A 340 14.73 6.63 -17.87
CA ARG A 340 15.59 5.45 -18.12
C ARG A 340 15.10 4.56 -19.26
N ASP A 341 15.78 3.46 -19.54
CA ASP A 341 15.34 2.46 -20.50
C ASP A 341 14.08 1.73 -20.01
N ALA A 342 13.24 1.28 -20.94
CA ALA A 342 11.98 0.60 -20.62
C ALA A 342 12.20 -0.79 -19.99
N ARG A 343 13.35 -1.44 -20.25
CA ARG A 343 13.68 -2.76 -19.69
C ARG A 343 13.83 -2.71 -18.18
N ASN A 344 14.37 -1.62 -17.63
CA ASN A 344 14.48 -1.39 -16.18
C ASN A 344 13.14 -1.63 -15.48
N GLY A 345 12.02 -1.32 -16.16
CA GLY A 345 10.69 -1.47 -15.60
C GLY A 345 10.16 -2.89 -15.53
N ARG A 346 10.80 -3.85 -16.19
CA ARG A 346 10.24 -5.20 -16.36
C ARG A 346 11.02 -6.26 -15.61
N VAL A 347 12.35 -6.13 -15.56
CA VAL A 347 13.28 -7.12 -15.02
C VAL A 347 14.49 -6.44 -14.39
N PRO A 348 15.27 -7.11 -13.53
CA PRO A 348 16.60 -6.67 -13.17
C PRO A 348 17.48 -6.50 -14.40
N VAL A 349 18.28 -5.42 -14.42
CA VAL A 349 19.12 -5.05 -15.56
C VAL A 349 20.60 -5.02 -15.17
N PRO A 350 21.55 -5.35 -16.07
CA PRO A 350 22.98 -5.30 -15.78
C PRO A 350 23.46 -3.92 -15.29
N ALA A 351 24.12 -3.85 -14.14
CA ALA A 351 24.65 -2.61 -13.59
C ALA A 351 25.76 -1.97 -14.44
N TRP A 352 26.50 -2.79 -15.19
CA TRP A 352 27.66 -2.37 -16.00
C TRP A 352 27.29 -1.92 -17.42
N ASP A 353 26.01 -1.94 -17.79
CA ASP A 353 25.56 -1.46 -19.09
C ASP A 353 24.96 -0.06 -18.95
N GLN A 354 25.64 0.92 -19.53
CA GLN A 354 25.27 2.34 -19.50
C GLN A 354 23.87 2.61 -20.07
N THR A 355 23.34 1.71 -20.89
CA THR A 355 21.96 1.79 -21.44
C THR A 355 20.91 1.91 -20.34
N TYR A 356 21.14 1.23 -19.21
CA TYR A 356 20.17 1.12 -18.12
C TYR A 356 20.34 2.15 -17.00
N ALA A 357 21.34 3.03 -17.13
CA ALA A 357 21.58 4.09 -16.16
C ALA A 357 20.41 5.09 -16.12
N TRP A 358 20.11 5.60 -14.92
CA TRP A 358 19.18 6.71 -14.78
C TRP A 358 19.77 7.97 -15.40
N ARG A 359 18.97 8.66 -16.21
CA ARG A 359 19.29 9.98 -16.71
C ARG A 359 18.86 11.04 -15.69
N PRO A 360 19.50 12.24 -15.69
CA PRO A 360 19.13 13.31 -14.77
C PRO A 360 17.64 13.70 -14.88
N GLY A 361 17.02 13.95 -13.73
CA GLY A 361 15.63 14.38 -13.63
C GLY A 361 14.62 13.22 -13.58
N TYR A 362 13.35 13.60 -13.50
CA TYR A 362 12.20 12.70 -13.42
C TYR A 362 11.20 13.02 -14.53
N VAL A 363 10.40 12.04 -14.92
CA VAL A 363 9.33 12.24 -15.90
C VAL A 363 8.33 13.28 -15.35
N PRO A 364 7.92 14.29 -16.15
CA PRO A 364 6.91 15.26 -15.72
C PRO A 364 5.58 14.60 -15.37
N MET A 365 4.97 15.09 -14.29
CA MET A 365 3.69 14.59 -13.79
C MET A 365 2.50 15.37 -14.35
N THR A 366 1.33 14.73 -14.37
CA THR A 366 0.11 15.25 -15.02
C THR A 366 -0.79 16.01 -14.04
N ARG A 367 -1.39 17.12 -14.50
CA ARG A 367 -2.44 17.88 -13.81
C ARG A 367 -3.52 18.26 -14.83
N VAL A 368 -4.76 17.84 -14.58
CA VAL A 368 -5.89 18.04 -15.49
C VAL A 368 -7.08 18.60 -14.72
N GLU A 369 -7.70 19.66 -15.24
CA GLU A 369 -8.99 20.15 -14.74
C GLU A 369 -10.12 19.22 -15.22
N LEU A 370 -10.99 18.83 -14.30
CA LEU A 370 -12.09 17.91 -14.56
C LEU A 370 -13.40 18.68 -14.77
N THR A 371 -14.20 18.24 -15.74
CA THR A 371 -15.50 18.86 -16.06
C THR A 371 -16.69 17.94 -15.81
N GLY A 372 -16.48 16.76 -15.23
CA GLY A 372 -17.54 15.78 -15.04
C GLY A 372 -17.10 14.56 -14.24
N VAL A 373 -17.98 13.55 -14.25
CA VAL A 373 -17.75 12.29 -13.54
C VAL A 373 -16.42 11.67 -13.98
N THR A 374 -15.59 11.35 -13.00
CA THR A 374 -14.27 10.74 -13.20
C THR A 374 -14.13 9.53 -12.30
N VAL A 375 -13.58 8.44 -12.84
CA VAL A 375 -13.40 7.18 -12.11
C VAL A 375 -11.96 6.72 -12.31
N ASN A 376 -11.30 6.41 -11.20
CA ASN A 376 -9.98 5.81 -11.16
C ASN A 376 -10.08 4.44 -10.50
N ALA A 377 -9.76 3.38 -11.24
CA ALA A 377 -9.72 2.01 -10.72
C ALA A 377 -8.41 1.30 -11.13
N ASN A 378 -7.30 2.06 -11.10
CA ASN A 378 -5.95 1.62 -11.52
C ASN A 378 -5.88 1.06 -12.95
N ASP A 379 -6.90 1.38 -13.73
CA ASP A 379 -7.01 1.08 -15.13
C ASP A 379 -6.05 1.96 -15.94
N ARG A 380 -5.68 1.49 -17.12
CA ARG A 380 -4.81 2.22 -18.04
C ARG A 380 -5.54 3.46 -18.59
N ARG A 381 -5.03 4.65 -18.25
CA ARG A 381 -5.58 5.95 -18.67
C ARG A 381 -4.47 6.89 -19.16
N PRO A 382 -4.78 7.96 -19.94
CA PRO A 382 -3.76 8.90 -20.42
C PRO A 382 -2.90 9.56 -19.33
N ASP A 383 -3.45 9.76 -18.13
CA ASP A 383 -2.74 10.35 -16.97
C ASP A 383 -1.81 9.36 -16.26
N THR A 384 -1.85 8.07 -16.57
CA THR A 384 -1.10 7.01 -15.86
C THR A 384 -0.28 6.12 -16.81
N GLU A 385 -0.75 5.92 -18.03
CA GLU A 385 -0.10 5.10 -19.07
C GLU A 385 1.39 5.43 -19.29
N PRO A 386 1.83 6.70 -19.32
CA PRO A 386 3.24 7.02 -19.53
C PRO A 386 4.19 6.50 -18.43
N TYR A 387 3.66 6.14 -17.26
CA TYR A 387 4.46 5.84 -16.07
C TYR A 387 4.48 4.36 -15.70
N GLY A 388 3.49 3.58 -16.15
CA GLY A 388 3.25 2.21 -15.70
C GLY A 388 3.33 1.16 -16.81
N ASN A 389 3.48 -0.10 -16.43
CA ASN A 389 3.53 -1.23 -17.37
C ASN A 389 2.47 -2.31 -17.10
N ALA A 390 1.92 -2.40 -15.89
CA ALA A 390 0.88 -3.32 -15.49
C ALA A 390 -0.30 -2.54 -14.89
N PHE A 391 -1.51 -2.75 -15.41
CA PHE A 391 -2.71 -2.00 -15.01
C PHE A 391 -3.84 -2.98 -14.71
N ALA A 392 -4.78 -2.56 -13.87
CA ALA A 392 -6.01 -3.31 -13.65
C ALA A 392 -6.91 -3.29 -14.90
N SER A 393 -7.79 -4.28 -15.02
CA SER A 393 -8.83 -4.28 -16.04
C SER A 393 -9.72 -3.04 -15.95
N LYS A 394 -10.14 -2.52 -17.11
CA LYS A 394 -11.11 -1.41 -17.21
C LYS A 394 -12.50 -1.78 -16.72
N ALA A 395 -12.81 -3.06 -16.56
CA ALA A 395 -14.14 -3.56 -16.18
C ALA A 395 -14.65 -2.89 -14.90
N ARG A 396 -13.80 -2.78 -13.87
CA ARG A 396 -14.15 -2.14 -12.59
C ARG A 396 -14.46 -0.64 -12.75
N ALA A 397 -13.63 0.09 -13.49
CA ALA A 397 -13.86 1.51 -13.77
C ALA A 397 -15.15 1.74 -14.56
N HIS A 398 -15.39 0.93 -15.60
CA HIS A 398 -16.62 0.99 -16.40
C HIS A 398 -17.85 0.68 -15.55
N ARG A 399 -17.78 -0.36 -14.71
CA ARG A 399 -18.90 -0.74 -13.84
C ARG A 399 -19.26 0.35 -12.84
N ILE A 400 -18.28 1.01 -12.23
CA ILE A 400 -18.51 2.17 -11.35
C ILE A 400 -19.20 3.29 -12.14
N LYS A 401 -18.73 3.59 -13.36
CA LYS A 401 -19.33 4.64 -14.19
C LYS A 401 -20.79 4.32 -14.55
N GLU A 402 -21.09 3.08 -14.93
CA GLU A 402 -22.44 2.60 -15.20
C GLU A 402 -23.35 2.81 -13.98
N LEU A 403 -22.90 2.40 -12.80
CA LEU A 403 -23.67 2.55 -11.55
C LEU A 403 -23.93 4.02 -11.20
N ILE A 404 -22.95 4.91 -11.45
CA ILE A 404 -23.13 6.35 -11.28
C ILE A 404 -24.20 6.87 -12.25
N ASP A 405 -24.16 6.45 -13.52
CA ASP A 405 -25.13 6.86 -14.53
C ASP A 405 -26.55 6.33 -14.25
N GLU A 406 -26.65 5.16 -13.60
CA GLU A 406 -27.89 4.58 -13.09
C GLU A 406 -28.42 5.28 -11.81
N GLY A 407 -27.66 6.23 -11.25
CA GLY A 407 -28.02 6.96 -10.03
C GLY A 407 -27.87 6.14 -8.75
N VAL A 408 -27.01 5.11 -8.76
CA VAL A 408 -26.72 4.31 -7.56
C VAL A 408 -25.90 5.16 -6.58
N PRO A 409 -26.31 5.27 -5.30
CA PRO A 409 -25.55 6.03 -4.32
C PRO A 409 -24.14 5.49 -4.12
N SER A 410 -23.15 6.38 -3.96
CA SER A 410 -21.72 6.04 -3.76
C SER A 410 -21.51 4.96 -2.68
N ALA A 411 -22.23 5.04 -1.56
CA ALA A 411 -22.17 4.04 -0.48
C ALA A 411 -22.51 2.61 -0.96
N ARG A 412 -23.43 2.45 -1.90
CA ARG A 412 -23.82 1.15 -2.46
C ARG A 412 -22.87 0.67 -3.56
N ILE A 413 -22.25 1.59 -4.31
CA ILE A 413 -21.29 1.25 -5.38
C ILE A 413 -20.12 0.44 -4.82
N HIS A 414 -19.61 0.80 -3.64
CA HIS A 414 -18.54 0.06 -2.96
C HIS A 414 -18.79 -1.45 -2.79
N MET A 415 -20.05 -1.89 -2.81
CA MET A 415 -20.44 -3.27 -2.56
C MET A 415 -20.84 -4.03 -3.83
N ASP A 416 -20.74 -3.40 -5.01
CA ASP A 416 -21.10 -4.06 -6.28
C ASP A 416 -20.14 -5.22 -6.59
N THR A 417 -20.72 -6.39 -6.80
CA THR A 417 -19.99 -7.60 -7.17
C THR A 417 -20.89 -8.61 -7.88
N PRO A 418 -20.38 -9.33 -8.89
CA PRO A 418 -21.06 -10.49 -9.46
C PRO A 418 -20.92 -11.76 -8.59
N MET A 419 -20.17 -11.70 -7.48
CA MET A 419 -19.91 -12.82 -6.57
C MET A 419 -20.50 -12.59 -5.16
N PRO A 420 -21.83 -12.49 -4.97
CA PRO A 420 -22.42 -12.32 -3.65
C PRO A 420 -22.09 -13.47 -2.70
N ALA A 421 -21.87 -13.18 -1.41
CA ALA A 421 -21.56 -14.17 -0.39
C ALA A 421 -22.59 -15.33 -0.34
N GLY A 422 -23.88 -15.01 -0.46
CA GLY A 422 -24.96 -16.01 -0.42
C GLY A 422 -25.15 -16.84 -1.70
N SER A 423 -24.39 -16.57 -2.77
CA SER A 423 -24.61 -17.21 -4.07
C SER A 423 -23.90 -18.57 -4.17
N VAL A 424 -24.69 -19.63 -4.36
CA VAL A 424 -24.19 -20.98 -4.67
C VAL A 424 -23.52 -21.02 -6.05
N GLU A 425 -24.08 -20.30 -7.01
CA GLU A 425 -23.52 -20.22 -8.37
C GLU A 425 -22.13 -19.54 -8.36
N ALA A 426 -21.99 -18.45 -7.60
CA ALA A 426 -20.68 -17.83 -7.38
C ALA A 426 -19.70 -18.82 -6.73
N GLY A 427 -20.15 -19.59 -5.75
CA GLY A 427 -19.35 -20.65 -5.13
C GLY A 427 -18.89 -21.71 -6.12
N ARG A 428 -19.77 -22.17 -7.03
CA ARG A 428 -19.42 -23.14 -8.08
C ARG A 428 -18.43 -22.56 -9.08
N ARG A 429 -18.66 -21.33 -9.57
CA ARG A 429 -17.76 -20.61 -10.48
C ARG A 429 -16.36 -20.47 -9.87
N ALA A 430 -16.28 -20.07 -8.59
CA ALA A 430 -15.00 -19.99 -7.88
C ALA A 430 -14.34 -21.36 -7.76
N ALA A 431 -15.05 -22.38 -7.27
CA ALA A 431 -14.51 -23.73 -7.13
C ALA A 431 -13.95 -24.29 -8.45
N TRP A 432 -14.63 -24.03 -9.57
CA TRP A 432 -14.18 -24.41 -10.89
C TRP A 432 -12.89 -23.69 -11.29
N ARG A 433 -12.83 -22.36 -11.19
CA ARG A 433 -11.60 -21.59 -11.49
C ARG A 433 -10.42 -22.03 -10.62
N PHE A 434 -10.68 -22.41 -9.38
CA PHE A 434 -9.66 -22.94 -8.48
C PHE A 434 -9.12 -24.30 -8.94
N GLU A 435 -9.96 -25.19 -9.45
CA GLU A 435 -9.53 -26.45 -10.04
C GLU A 435 -8.73 -26.22 -11.33
N VAL A 436 -9.16 -25.29 -12.19
CA VAL A 436 -8.40 -24.90 -13.39
C VAL A 436 -6.99 -24.42 -13.02
N ALA A 437 -6.86 -23.54 -12.02
CA ALA A 437 -5.57 -23.08 -11.53
C ALA A 437 -4.69 -24.24 -11.02
N ARG A 438 -5.26 -25.21 -10.30
CA ARG A 438 -4.53 -26.41 -9.84
C ARG A 438 -4.06 -27.28 -11.00
N ARG A 439 -4.84 -27.42 -12.07
CA ARG A 439 -4.40 -28.11 -13.29
C ARG A 439 -3.25 -27.40 -13.98
N LEU A 440 -3.24 -26.07 -13.98
CA LEU A 440 -2.12 -25.29 -14.50
C LEU A 440 -0.85 -25.42 -13.66
N HIS A 441 -0.96 -25.55 -12.33
CA HIS A 441 0.22 -25.79 -11.47
C HIS A 441 1.01 -27.03 -11.91
N GLU A 442 0.32 -28.06 -12.40
CA GLU A 442 0.91 -29.32 -12.86
C GLU A 442 1.17 -29.36 -14.38
N HIS A 443 0.83 -28.30 -15.12
CA HIS A 443 0.96 -28.29 -16.57
C HIS A 443 2.44 -28.36 -16.99
N PRO A 444 2.83 -29.27 -17.92
CA PRO A 444 4.24 -29.46 -18.29
C PRO A 444 4.96 -28.19 -18.75
N ALA A 445 4.26 -27.30 -19.45
CA ALA A 445 4.82 -26.03 -19.92
C ALA A 445 5.10 -25.02 -18.79
N LEU A 446 4.45 -25.15 -17.62
CA LEU A 446 4.63 -24.25 -16.48
C LEU A 446 5.50 -24.86 -15.38
N LYS A 447 5.72 -26.18 -15.40
CA LYS A 447 6.54 -26.92 -14.44
C LYS A 447 7.94 -26.31 -14.20
N PRO A 448 8.64 -25.74 -15.21
CA PRO A 448 9.93 -25.06 -14.98
C PRO A 448 9.85 -23.90 -13.98
N LEU A 449 8.71 -23.20 -13.86
CA LEU A 449 8.52 -22.10 -12.91
C LEU A 449 8.58 -22.57 -11.45
N MET A 450 8.30 -23.85 -11.18
CA MET A 450 8.30 -24.41 -9.81
C MET A 450 9.71 -24.62 -9.24
N GLN A 451 10.75 -24.42 -10.04
CA GLN A 451 12.13 -24.42 -9.54
C GLN A 451 12.42 -23.15 -8.73
N PRO A 452 13.38 -23.18 -7.78
CA PRO A 452 13.78 -22.01 -7.02
C PRO A 452 14.12 -20.82 -7.92
N HIS A 453 13.61 -19.64 -7.54
CA HIS A 453 13.79 -18.40 -8.32
C HIS A 453 15.20 -17.81 -8.21
N GLY A 454 16.00 -18.25 -7.25
CA GLY A 454 17.42 -17.89 -7.11
C GLY A 454 17.69 -16.57 -6.39
N PHE A 455 16.67 -15.91 -5.83
CA PHE A 455 16.81 -14.72 -4.98
C PHE A 455 16.61 -15.08 -3.49
N ASP A 456 16.75 -14.10 -2.59
CA ASP A 456 16.56 -14.32 -1.14
C ASP A 456 15.15 -14.90 -0.84
N PRO A 457 15.01 -15.94 0.01
CA PRO A 457 13.73 -16.54 0.37
C PRO A 457 12.69 -15.58 0.94
N LEU A 458 13.08 -14.39 1.41
CA LEU A 458 12.14 -13.33 1.76
C LEU A 458 11.14 -13.04 0.63
N PHE A 459 11.57 -13.16 -0.63
CA PHE A 459 10.74 -12.85 -1.79
C PHE A 459 9.79 -13.99 -2.19
N ASP A 460 9.84 -15.16 -1.53
CA ASP A 460 9.01 -16.32 -1.87
C ASP A 460 7.52 -15.98 -1.95
N GLY A 461 7.01 -15.17 -1.01
CA GLY A 461 5.61 -14.74 -1.02
C GLY A 461 5.24 -13.85 -2.23
N TRP A 462 6.21 -13.16 -2.83
CA TRP A 462 6.03 -12.35 -4.02
C TRP A 462 6.29 -13.10 -5.33
N THR A 463 7.02 -14.21 -5.28
CA THR A 463 7.45 -14.96 -6.45
C THR A 463 6.90 -16.38 -6.50
N ASP A 464 5.97 -16.75 -5.62
CA ASP A 464 5.32 -18.08 -5.64
C ASP A 464 4.59 -18.30 -6.98
N PRO A 465 5.03 -19.27 -7.81
CA PRO A 465 4.41 -19.56 -9.09
C PRO A 465 2.93 -19.89 -8.98
N ARG A 466 2.48 -20.51 -7.88
CA ARG A 466 1.08 -20.92 -7.70
C ARG A 466 0.19 -19.69 -7.54
N VAL A 467 0.66 -18.72 -6.77
CA VAL A 467 -0.01 -17.43 -6.58
C VAL A 467 -0.02 -16.65 -7.90
N LYS A 468 1.09 -16.64 -8.63
CA LYS A 468 1.21 -15.92 -9.91
C LYS A 468 0.36 -16.52 -11.02
N ILE A 469 0.30 -17.85 -11.12
CA ILE A 469 -0.59 -18.56 -12.05
C ILE A 469 -2.05 -18.33 -11.68
N GLY A 470 -2.41 -18.44 -10.40
CA GLY A 470 -3.78 -18.20 -9.93
C GLY A 470 -4.25 -16.76 -10.16
N GLY A 471 -3.34 -15.80 -9.98
CA GLY A 471 -3.58 -14.39 -10.27
C GLY A 471 -3.72 -14.14 -11.77
N ALA A 472 -2.84 -14.66 -12.61
CA ALA A 472 -2.87 -14.39 -14.05
C ALA A 472 -3.62 -15.48 -14.86
N LEU A 473 -4.65 -16.09 -14.27
CA LEU A 473 -5.26 -17.33 -14.78
C LEU A 473 -5.64 -17.25 -16.26
N ASP A 474 -6.39 -16.21 -16.64
CA ASP A 474 -6.90 -16.07 -18.00
C ASP A 474 -5.78 -15.71 -19.00
N ALA A 475 -4.79 -14.93 -18.57
CA ALA A 475 -3.63 -14.57 -19.40
C ALA A 475 -2.68 -15.76 -19.62
N VAL A 476 -2.48 -16.62 -18.61
CA VAL A 476 -1.71 -17.86 -18.70
C VAL A 476 -2.40 -18.86 -19.62
N LEU A 477 -3.73 -19.04 -19.51
CA LEU A 477 -4.51 -19.88 -20.42
C LEU A 477 -4.36 -19.42 -21.87
N ALA A 478 -4.56 -18.12 -22.11
CA ALA A 478 -4.40 -17.52 -23.44
C ALA A 478 -2.97 -17.71 -23.98
N GLY A 479 -1.95 -17.54 -23.12
CA GLY A 479 -0.55 -17.76 -23.46
C GLY A 479 -0.21 -19.19 -23.88
N LEU A 480 -0.89 -20.18 -23.30
CA LEU A 480 -0.78 -21.59 -23.65
C LEU A 480 -1.68 -22.00 -24.84
N GLY A 481 -2.57 -21.12 -25.30
CA GLY A 481 -3.57 -21.45 -26.31
C GLY A 481 -4.63 -22.43 -25.80
N LEU A 482 -4.97 -22.35 -24.51
CA LEU A 482 -5.96 -23.19 -23.83
C LEU A 482 -7.14 -22.35 -23.36
N THR A 483 -8.27 -23.01 -23.16
CA THR A 483 -9.45 -22.52 -22.44
C THR A 483 -9.58 -23.21 -21.09
N ALA A 484 -10.33 -22.61 -20.18
CA ALA A 484 -10.54 -23.18 -18.84
C ALA A 484 -11.33 -24.49 -18.90
N GLU A 485 -12.31 -24.57 -19.80
CA GLU A 485 -13.19 -25.72 -20.04
C GLU A 485 -12.44 -26.93 -20.62
N GLU A 486 -11.42 -26.70 -21.44
CA GLU A 486 -10.55 -27.77 -21.95
C GLU A 486 -9.73 -28.44 -20.84
N LEU A 487 -9.36 -27.69 -19.80
CA LEU A 487 -8.62 -28.23 -18.65
C LEU A 487 -9.52 -28.89 -17.62
N VAL A 488 -10.69 -28.31 -17.38
CA VAL A 488 -11.63 -28.75 -16.33
C VAL A 488 -13.05 -28.54 -16.82
N ASP A 489 -13.79 -29.65 -16.94
CA ASP A 489 -15.25 -29.60 -17.15
C ASP A 489 -15.91 -28.95 -15.91
N PRO A 490 -16.68 -27.85 -16.07
CA PRO A 490 -17.39 -27.23 -14.95
C PRO A 490 -18.60 -28.04 -14.47
N ALA A 491 -19.18 -28.93 -15.30
CA ALA A 491 -20.40 -29.67 -14.97
C ALA A 491 -20.34 -30.50 -13.67
N PRO A 492 -19.24 -31.23 -13.35
CA PRO A 492 -19.11 -31.98 -12.11
C PRO A 492 -18.79 -31.12 -10.87
N ILE A 493 -18.56 -29.81 -11.01
CA ILE A 493 -18.11 -28.97 -9.89
C ILE A 493 -19.29 -28.59 -9.00
N GLU A 494 -19.28 -29.10 -7.77
CA GLU A 494 -20.23 -28.73 -6.72
C GLU A 494 -19.62 -27.75 -5.71
N SER A 495 -20.46 -26.87 -5.15
CA SER A 495 -20.09 -25.98 -4.07
C SER A 495 -21.34 -25.54 -3.29
N GLY A 496 -21.13 -25.10 -2.04
CA GLY A 496 -22.08 -24.26 -1.30
C GLY A 496 -21.96 -22.77 -1.66
N PRO A 497 -22.64 -21.88 -0.91
CA PRO A 497 -22.55 -20.43 -1.10
C PRO A 497 -21.11 -19.91 -1.04
N TRP A 498 -20.77 -18.91 -1.86
CA TRP A 498 -19.40 -18.38 -1.95
C TRP A 498 -18.83 -17.96 -0.58
N GLY A 499 -19.60 -17.22 0.20
CA GLY A 499 -19.22 -16.73 1.52
C GLY A 499 -18.97 -17.82 2.56
N SER A 500 -19.42 -19.06 2.33
CA SER A 500 -19.09 -20.19 3.22
C SER A 500 -17.61 -20.61 3.12
N ARG A 501 -16.95 -20.27 2.01
CA ARG A 501 -15.53 -20.54 1.71
C ARG A 501 -14.70 -19.26 1.76
N HIS A 502 -15.26 -18.17 1.22
CA HIS A 502 -14.65 -16.84 1.18
C HIS A 502 -14.87 -16.09 2.49
N LEU A 503 -14.01 -16.40 3.45
CA LEU A 503 -14.02 -15.80 4.79
C LEU A 503 -12.87 -14.81 4.94
N LEU A 504 -13.14 -13.74 5.68
CA LEU A 504 -12.12 -12.78 6.12
C LEU A 504 -11.00 -13.50 6.88
N ASP A 505 -9.77 -13.31 6.46
CA ASP A 505 -8.55 -13.86 7.08
C ASP A 505 -7.44 -12.79 7.05
N PRO A 506 -7.46 -11.84 8.01
CA PRO A 506 -6.56 -10.70 7.96
C PRO A 506 -5.14 -11.09 8.37
N VAL A 507 -4.15 -10.37 7.84
CA VAL A 507 -2.77 -10.48 8.28
C VAL A 507 -2.65 -9.91 9.69
N ARG A 508 -2.33 -10.77 10.65
CA ARG A 508 -2.27 -10.39 12.06
C ARG A 508 -0.94 -9.74 12.40
N LEU A 509 -1.01 -8.69 13.21
CA LEU A 509 0.17 -8.11 13.83
C LEU A 509 0.91 -9.20 14.64
N PRO A 510 2.24 -9.32 14.53
CA PRO A 510 2.97 -10.28 15.34
C PRO A 510 2.73 -10.09 16.84
N GLY A 511 2.42 -11.19 17.55
CA GLY A 511 2.09 -11.17 18.97
C GLY A 511 0.64 -10.83 19.30
N LEU A 512 -0.18 -10.43 18.33
CA LEU A 512 -1.61 -10.18 18.53
C LEU A 512 -2.40 -11.49 18.54
N ILE A 513 -2.99 -11.80 19.70
CA ILE A 513 -3.90 -12.93 19.87
C ILE A 513 -5.30 -12.35 20.09
N ALA A 514 -6.16 -12.47 19.09
CA ALA A 514 -7.53 -11.99 19.14
C ALA A 514 -8.43 -12.88 18.28
N GLU A 515 -9.59 -13.26 18.81
CA GLU A 515 -10.63 -13.93 18.02
C GLU A 515 -11.46 -12.88 17.29
N LEU A 516 -11.74 -13.13 16.02
CA LEU A 516 -12.66 -12.34 15.23
C LEU A 516 -13.91 -13.18 14.92
N PRO A 517 -15.09 -12.57 14.84
CA PRO A 517 -16.26 -13.28 14.37
C PRO A 517 -16.01 -13.80 12.96
N ARG A 518 -16.57 -14.98 12.65
CA ARG A 518 -16.58 -15.50 11.29
C ARG A 518 -17.32 -14.50 10.40
N THR A 519 -16.63 -13.93 9.41
CA THR A 519 -17.19 -12.97 8.46
C THR A 519 -17.19 -13.57 7.06
N GLU A 520 -18.39 -13.81 6.53
CA GLU A 520 -18.61 -14.29 5.17
C GLU A 520 -18.60 -13.12 4.19
N LEU A 521 -17.84 -13.25 3.10
CA LEU A 521 -17.60 -12.16 2.18
C LEU A 521 -17.97 -12.56 0.74
N GLY A 522 -18.58 -11.62 0.03
CA GLY A 522 -18.69 -11.69 -1.43
C GLY A 522 -17.40 -11.18 -2.08
N GLY A 523 -17.45 -10.93 -3.39
CA GLY A 523 -16.36 -10.28 -4.11
C GLY A 523 -15.47 -11.24 -4.88
N GLU A 524 -14.81 -10.63 -5.86
CA GLU A 524 -13.65 -11.16 -6.58
C GLU A 524 -12.75 -9.99 -6.98
N ARG A 525 -11.52 -10.29 -7.42
CA ARG A 525 -10.49 -9.30 -7.74
C ARG A 525 -10.94 -8.22 -8.70
N ASP A 526 -11.66 -8.59 -9.76
CA ASP A 526 -11.99 -7.67 -10.85
C ASP A 526 -13.35 -6.97 -10.65
N SER A 527 -14.00 -7.19 -9.51
CA SER A 527 -15.25 -6.51 -9.12
C SER A 527 -15.00 -5.20 -8.37
N VAL A 528 -16.01 -4.33 -8.28
CA VAL A 528 -15.91 -3.05 -7.54
C VAL A 528 -15.54 -3.30 -6.07
N LEU A 529 -16.22 -4.24 -5.43
CA LEU A 529 -15.98 -4.65 -4.03
C LEU A 529 -14.56 -5.20 -3.79
N CYS A 530 -13.96 -5.84 -4.80
CA CYS A 530 -12.54 -6.21 -4.82
C CYS A 530 -12.02 -6.95 -3.56
N LEU A 531 -12.83 -7.86 -3.02
CA LEU A 531 -12.43 -8.78 -1.97
C LEU A 531 -11.84 -10.02 -2.63
N ASN A 532 -10.54 -10.21 -2.48
CA ASN A 532 -9.77 -11.16 -3.28
C ASN A 532 -9.65 -12.52 -2.61
N SER A 533 -9.66 -13.56 -3.43
CA SER A 533 -9.10 -14.88 -3.14
C SER A 533 -7.93 -15.16 -4.11
N ILE A 534 -7.19 -16.26 -3.90
CA ILE A 534 -6.10 -16.67 -4.80
C ILE A 534 -6.45 -18.03 -5.40
N PRO A 535 -6.91 -18.09 -6.67
CA PRO A 535 -7.28 -19.33 -7.34
C PRO A 535 -6.19 -20.40 -7.25
N GLY A 536 -6.60 -21.59 -6.83
CA GLY A 536 -5.72 -22.75 -6.66
C GLY A 536 -4.91 -22.76 -5.35
N VAL A 537 -4.86 -21.65 -4.60
CA VAL A 537 -4.10 -21.53 -3.35
C VAL A 537 -5.03 -21.44 -2.14
N THR A 538 -5.90 -20.43 -2.08
CA THR A 538 -6.78 -20.21 -0.92
C THR A 538 -8.05 -19.46 -1.29
N ASP A 539 -9.17 -19.92 -0.73
CA ASP A 539 -10.45 -19.21 -0.79
C ASP A 539 -10.54 -18.10 0.25
N ARG A 540 -9.56 -17.96 1.15
CA ARG A 540 -9.61 -16.94 2.22
C ARG A 540 -9.35 -15.55 1.66
N CYS A 541 -10.00 -14.55 2.26
CA CYS A 541 -9.86 -13.15 1.87
C CYS A 541 -8.95 -12.40 2.85
N SER A 542 -7.72 -12.12 2.41
CA SER A 542 -6.75 -11.31 3.15
C SER A 542 -6.48 -9.96 2.50
N ARG A 543 -7.19 -9.62 1.41
CA ARG A 543 -7.00 -8.38 0.64
C ARG A 543 -8.32 -7.83 0.12
N GLY A 544 -8.45 -6.51 0.21
CA GLY A 544 -9.59 -5.75 -0.26
C GLY A 544 -9.66 -4.38 0.40
N PRO A 545 -10.84 -3.73 0.48
CA PRO A 545 -10.98 -2.37 0.99
C PRO A 545 -10.59 -2.24 2.46
N VAL A 546 -9.46 -1.57 2.72
CA VAL A 546 -8.96 -1.27 4.08
C VAL A 546 -9.53 0.03 4.65
N ALA A 547 -10.34 0.73 3.85
CA ALA A 547 -11.28 1.75 4.26
C ALA A 547 -12.32 1.91 3.15
N ARG A 548 -13.47 2.51 3.46
CA ARG A 548 -14.39 3.09 2.47
C ARG A 548 -14.84 4.45 2.94
N TYR A 549 -15.03 5.40 2.03
CA TYR A 549 -15.47 6.73 2.38
C TYR A 549 -16.24 7.40 1.25
N VAL A 550 -17.09 8.35 1.64
CA VAL A 550 -17.78 9.30 0.77
C VAL A 550 -17.60 10.68 1.41
N TRP A 551 -16.83 11.53 0.76
CA TRP A 551 -16.65 12.94 1.10
C TRP A 551 -17.68 13.76 0.32
N ASP A 552 -18.67 14.28 1.03
CA ASP A 552 -19.55 15.31 0.50
C ASP A 552 -18.83 16.65 0.60
N VAL A 553 -18.38 17.16 -0.54
CA VAL A 553 -17.55 18.35 -0.66
C VAL A 553 -18.33 19.60 -0.31
N ALA A 554 -19.64 19.62 -0.56
CA ALA A 554 -20.50 20.78 -0.28
C ALA A 554 -20.90 20.86 1.20
N ASP A 555 -21.00 19.72 1.87
CA ASP A 555 -21.37 19.64 3.28
C ASP A 555 -20.69 18.46 3.97
N ARG A 556 -19.62 18.77 4.68
CA ARG A 556 -18.83 17.80 5.43
C ARG A 556 -19.65 16.97 6.43
N GLN A 557 -20.82 17.45 6.91
CA GLN A 557 -21.67 16.67 7.82
C GLN A 557 -22.33 15.45 7.16
N ARG A 558 -22.48 15.48 5.83
CA ARG A 558 -23.00 14.36 5.04
C ARG A 558 -21.92 13.35 4.67
N SER A 559 -20.65 13.63 4.99
CA SER A 559 -19.55 12.71 4.81
C SER A 559 -19.68 11.45 5.67
N ARG A 560 -19.17 10.34 5.14
CA ARG A 560 -19.28 9.00 5.74
C ARG A 560 -17.98 8.22 5.49
N TRP A 561 -17.63 7.32 6.38
CA TRP A 561 -16.43 6.46 6.27
C TRP A 561 -16.60 5.17 7.07
N VAL A 562 -15.75 4.17 6.86
CA VAL A 562 -15.66 2.96 7.69
C VAL A 562 -14.30 2.28 7.48
N VAL A 563 -13.78 1.62 8.50
CA VAL A 563 -12.60 0.74 8.41
C VAL A 563 -12.98 -0.71 8.75
N PRO A 564 -12.20 -1.73 8.33
CA PRO A 564 -12.55 -3.14 8.54
C PRO A 564 -12.71 -3.58 9.99
N PHE A 565 -12.08 -2.89 10.94
CA PHE A 565 -12.04 -3.29 12.35
C PHE A 565 -12.59 -2.20 13.25
N GLY A 566 -11.75 -1.42 13.90
CA GLY A 566 -12.18 -0.29 14.73
C GLY A 566 -11.05 0.68 14.99
N ALA A 567 -11.31 1.70 15.80
CA ALA A 567 -10.34 2.75 16.09
C ALA A 567 -9.15 2.24 16.95
N SER A 568 -9.35 1.22 17.77
CA SER A 568 -8.34 0.69 18.70
C SER A 568 -7.65 -0.58 18.17
N GLY A 569 -6.38 -0.75 18.54
CA GLY A 569 -5.61 -1.97 18.30
C GLY A 569 -5.57 -2.93 19.49
N ASP A 570 -6.19 -2.58 20.62
CA ASP A 570 -6.27 -3.42 21.82
C ASP A 570 -7.49 -4.36 21.75
N PRO A 571 -7.31 -5.70 21.76
CA PRO A 571 -8.41 -6.66 21.77
C PRO A 571 -9.41 -6.50 22.92
N ALA A 572 -9.01 -5.88 24.03
CA ALA A 572 -9.91 -5.60 25.16
C ALA A 572 -10.78 -4.36 24.95
N SER A 573 -10.47 -3.51 23.96
CA SER A 573 -11.24 -2.31 23.67
C SER A 573 -12.57 -2.65 23.00
N PRO A 574 -13.69 -1.99 23.39
CA PRO A 574 -14.93 -2.11 22.64
C PRO A 574 -14.79 -1.63 21.19
N HIS A 575 -13.79 -0.79 20.91
CA HIS A 575 -13.51 -0.23 19.57
C HIS A 575 -12.43 -1.00 18.82
N PHE A 576 -12.18 -2.27 19.18
CA PHE A 576 -11.24 -3.14 18.46
C PHE A 576 -11.78 -3.59 17.11
N ALA A 577 -13.05 -4.00 17.06
CA ALA A 577 -13.69 -4.60 15.88
C ALA A 577 -15.18 -4.21 15.75
N ASP A 578 -15.61 -3.11 16.37
CA ASP A 578 -17.01 -2.64 16.37
C ASP A 578 -17.50 -2.16 14.99
N GLN A 579 -16.61 -1.74 14.09
CA GLN A 579 -16.97 -1.41 12.71
C GLN A 579 -16.97 -2.62 11.77
N LEU A 580 -16.42 -3.78 12.17
CA LEU A 580 -16.34 -4.97 11.31
C LEU A 580 -17.70 -5.42 10.74
N PRO A 581 -18.79 -5.52 11.54
CA PRO A 581 -20.10 -5.86 10.99
C PRO A 581 -20.64 -4.83 10.00
N LEU A 582 -20.35 -3.55 10.21
CA LEU A 582 -20.76 -2.45 9.32
C LEU A 582 -19.99 -2.52 8.01
N TRP A 583 -18.66 -2.63 8.09
CA TRP A 583 -17.77 -2.77 6.94
C TRP A 583 -18.12 -3.99 6.09
N ALA A 584 -18.46 -5.13 6.71
CA ALA A 584 -18.83 -6.35 6.00
C ALA A 584 -20.14 -6.19 5.21
N ARG A 585 -21.08 -5.37 5.70
CA ARG A 585 -22.36 -5.07 5.03
C ARG A 585 -22.30 -3.85 4.10
N GLY A 586 -21.19 -3.12 4.08
CA GLY A 586 -21.05 -1.87 3.33
C GLY A 586 -21.73 -0.67 3.96
N GLU A 587 -22.03 -0.73 5.25
CA GLU A 587 -22.60 0.38 6.01
C GLU A 587 -21.47 1.33 6.42
N LEU A 588 -21.64 2.63 6.13
CA LEU A 588 -20.68 3.67 6.48
C LEU A 588 -21.13 4.42 7.74
N ILE A 589 -20.20 4.77 8.62
CA ILE A 589 -20.46 5.60 9.80
C ILE A 589 -20.33 7.10 9.46
N PRO A 590 -21.12 7.99 10.10
CA PRO A 590 -21.02 9.43 9.87
C PRO A 590 -19.68 10.01 10.33
N LEU A 591 -19.15 10.97 9.58
CA LEU A 591 -18.09 11.84 10.08
C LEU A 591 -18.71 12.86 11.04
N VAL A 592 -18.46 12.72 12.35
CA VAL A 592 -19.01 13.63 13.35
C VAL A 592 -18.25 14.98 13.33
N THR A 593 -18.91 16.03 12.88
CA THR A 593 -18.32 17.39 12.79
C THR A 593 -18.70 18.30 13.96
N ASP A 594 -19.82 18.03 14.63
CA ASP A 594 -20.28 18.80 15.79
C ASP A 594 -19.52 18.37 17.05
N TRP A 595 -18.78 19.30 17.65
CA TRP A 595 -18.01 19.05 18.86
C TRP A 595 -18.88 18.76 20.08
N SER A 596 -20.13 19.21 20.09
CA SER A 596 -21.06 18.96 21.21
C SER A 596 -21.61 17.53 21.24
N ALA A 597 -21.51 16.81 20.12
CA ALA A 597 -21.88 15.41 19.99
C ALA A 597 -20.73 14.45 20.37
N LEU A 598 -19.54 14.98 20.68
CA LEU A 598 -18.36 14.19 21.02
C LEU A 598 -18.15 14.12 22.54
N ILE A 599 -17.53 13.04 22.99
CA ILE A 599 -17.20 12.82 24.39
C ILE A 599 -15.76 13.31 24.62
N GLU A 600 -15.58 14.28 25.51
CA GLU A 600 -14.24 14.75 25.88
C GLU A 600 -13.53 13.75 26.80
N GLU A 601 -12.29 13.40 26.46
CA GLU A 601 -11.42 12.56 27.28
C GLU A 601 -10.42 13.42 28.06
N PRO A 602 -10.19 13.14 29.35
CA PRO A 602 -9.16 13.82 30.11
C PRO A 602 -7.76 13.49 29.58
N LEU A 603 -6.91 14.51 29.47
CA LEU A 603 -5.47 14.33 29.22
C LEU A 603 -4.82 13.81 30.52
N VAL A 604 -4.74 12.49 30.71
CA VAL A 604 -4.07 11.89 31.89
C VAL A 604 -2.55 11.86 31.76
#